data_AF-A0A6D2GC77-F1
#
_entry.id   AF-A0A6D2GC77-F1
#
_cell.length_a   1.000
_cell.length_b   1.000
_cell.length_c   1.000
_cell.angle_alpha   90.00
_cell.angle_beta   90.00
_cell.angle_gamma   90.00
#
_symmetry.space_group_name_H-M   'P 1'
#
loop_
_entity.id
_entity.type
_entity.pdbx_description
1 polymer ?
#
loop_
_entity_poly.entity_id
_entity_poly.type
_entity_poly.pdbx_seq_one_letter_code
_entity_poly.pdbx_strand_id
1 'polypeptide(L)'
;MAAQGFLLIASFLLILLVLAKPLGSGLARLIAAVPLPGVAGVERILWRALGITDHEMNWRQYLLALLTLNLLGLGILFCLLFWQEWLPLNPQQLPGLSWDLALNTAVSFVTNTNWQAYSGESTLSYFSQMAGLTVQNFLSAATGIAVVFALIRAFTRQNVHTLGNAWQDLVRITLWILFPVALIIALFFIQQGVPQNLSAYQPITTLEGAKQLLPMGPVASQEAIKMLGTNGGGFFNAKLFAPVRKPHRAH
;
A
#
# COMPACT_ATOMS: atom_id res chain seq x y z
N MET A 1 -25.00 -9.85 23.93
CA MET A 1 -24.89 -9.13 22.65
C MET A 1 -24.60 -7.64 22.83
N ALA A 2 -25.46 -6.82 23.46
CA ALA A 2 -25.22 -5.38 23.62
C ALA A 2 -23.91 -5.04 24.38
N ALA A 3 -23.66 -5.71 25.52
CA ALA A 3 -22.43 -5.51 26.30
C ALA A 3 -21.16 -5.92 25.53
N GLN A 4 -21.19 -7.01 24.76
CA GLN A 4 -20.06 -7.44 23.92
C GLN A 4 -19.79 -6.46 22.77
N GLY A 5 -20.85 -5.93 22.13
CA GLY A 5 -20.72 -4.90 21.11
C GLY A 5 -20.12 -3.61 21.66
N PHE A 6 -20.58 -3.17 22.83
CA PHE A 6 -20.00 -2.02 23.52
C PHE A 6 -18.52 -2.23 23.85
N LEU A 7 -18.16 -3.38 24.43
CA LEU A 7 -16.77 -3.71 24.75
C LEU A 7 -15.87 -3.74 23.50
N LEU A 8 -16.37 -4.26 22.38
CA LEU A 8 -15.63 -4.26 21.11
C LEU A 8 -15.36 -2.83 20.62
N ILE A 9 -16.37 -1.96 20.64
CA ILE A 9 -16.24 -0.58 20.18
C ILE A 9 -15.31 0.21 21.10
N ALA A 10 -15.50 0.10 22.42
CA ALA A 10 -14.69 0.80 23.42
C ALA A 10 -13.22 0.38 23.36
N SER A 11 -12.94 -0.92 23.29
CA SER A 11 -11.57 -1.43 23.17
C SER A 11 -10.91 -1.03 21.84
N PHE A 12 -11.65 -1.09 20.73
CA PHE A 12 -11.16 -0.63 19.43
C PHE A 12 -10.78 0.85 19.46
N LEU A 13 -11.67 1.72 19.93
CA LEU A 13 -11.43 3.17 19.99
C LEU A 13 -10.28 3.51 20.93
N LEU A 14 -10.18 2.83 22.09
CA LEU A 14 -9.09 3.04 23.03
C LEU A 14 -7.74 2.74 22.39
N ILE A 15 -7.59 1.55 21.78
CA ILE A 15 -6.35 1.15 21.12
C ILE A 15 -6.04 2.09 19.95
N LEU A 16 -7.05 2.43 19.14
CA LEU A 16 -6.90 3.35 18.02
C LEU A 16 -6.33 4.70 18.47
N LEU A 17 -6.90 5.32 19.50
CA LEU A 17 -6.46 6.64 19.99
C LEU A 17 -5.06 6.58 20.61
N VAL A 18 -4.75 5.50 21.33
CA VAL A 18 -3.41 5.28 21.92
C VAL A 18 -2.34 5.19 20.84
N LEU A 19 -2.61 4.49 19.72
CA LEU A 19 -1.67 4.35 18.61
C LEU A 19 -1.64 5.59 17.69
N ALA A 20 -2.78 6.27 17.50
CA ALA A 20 -2.89 7.43 16.63
C ALA A 20 -2.12 8.65 17.16
N LYS A 21 -2.08 8.85 18.48
CA LYS A 21 -1.41 10.01 19.09
C LYS A 21 0.10 10.11 18.79
N PRO A 22 0.94 9.07 19.02
CA PRO A 22 2.36 9.14 18.68
C PRO A 22 2.58 9.26 17.17
N LEU A 23 1.80 8.54 16.36
CA LEU A 23 1.88 8.63 14.90
C LEU A 23 1.56 10.04 14.40
N GLY A 24 0.49 10.65 14.92
CA GLY A 24 0.09 12.02 14.61
C GLY A 24 1.16 13.05 14.97
N SER A 25 1.91 12.82 16.05
CA SER A 25 3.05 13.66 16.44
C SER A 25 4.20 13.58 15.43
N GLY A 26 4.47 12.39 14.90
CA GLY A 26 5.44 12.18 13.81
C GLY A 26 4.99 12.85 12.50
N LEU A 27 3.72 12.67 12.12
CA LEU A 27 3.14 13.31 10.94
C LEU A 27 3.18 14.84 11.04
N ALA A 28 2.89 15.41 12.22
CA ALA A 28 2.97 16.86 12.45
C ALA A 28 4.39 17.41 12.21
N ARG A 29 5.44 16.66 12.56
CA ARG A 29 6.83 17.05 12.25
C ARG A 29 7.08 17.08 10.74
N LEU A 30 6.62 16.07 10.01
CA LEU A 30 6.76 16.02 8.56
C LEU A 30 5.97 17.15 7.86
N ILE A 31 4.77 17.46 8.35
CA ILE A 31 3.98 18.63 7.90
C ILE A 31 4.77 19.92 8.13
N ALA A 32 5.45 20.06 9.26
CA ALA A 32 6.32 21.20 9.57
C ALA A 32 7.69 21.17 8.86
N ALA A 33 7.92 20.23 7.94
CA ALA A 33 9.19 19.99 7.25
C ALA A 33 10.38 19.67 8.18
N VAL A 34 10.10 19.22 9.40
CA VAL A 34 11.10 18.78 10.38
C VAL A 34 11.35 17.29 10.19
N PRO A 35 12.61 16.84 9.95
CA PRO A 35 12.91 15.43 9.80
C PRO A 35 12.62 14.66 11.11
N LEU A 36 12.28 13.39 10.97
CA LEU A 36 12.16 12.51 12.14
C LEU A 36 13.53 12.33 12.81
N PRO A 37 13.58 12.02 14.12
CA PRO A 37 14.84 11.77 14.81
C PRO A 37 15.62 10.63 14.14
N GLY A 38 16.91 10.86 13.88
CA GLY A 38 17.81 9.83 13.33
C GLY A 38 17.80 9.69 11.81
N VAL A 39 16.84 10.27 11.07
CA VAL A 39 16.77 10.09 9.58
C VAL A 39 17.37 11.24 8.79
N ALA A 40 17.67 12.39 9.40
CA ALA A 40 18.13 13.59 8.70
C ALA A 40 19.40 13.39 7.84
N GLY A 41 20.33 12.56 8.31
CA GLY A 41 21.55 12.22 7.56
C GLY A 41 21.25 11.40 6.30
N VAL A 42 20.36 10.41 6.44
CA VAL A 42 19.90 9.55 5.33
C VAL A 42 19.12 10.36 4.31
N GLU A 43 18.21 11.23 4.77
CA GLU A 43 17.45 12.12 3.90
C GLU A 43 18.35 12.99 3.02
N ARG A 44 19.42 13.57 3.59
CA ARG A 44 20.37 14.39 2.82
C ARG A 44 21.04 13.62 1.68
N ILE A 45 21.32 12.33 1.89
CA ILE A 45 21.89 11.45 0.86
C ILE A 45 20.82 11.15 -0.20
N LEU A 46 19.60 10.82 0.22
CA LEU A 46 18.47 10.53 -0.68
C LEU A 46 18.12 11.73 -1.55
N TRP A 47 18.07 12.94 -1.00
CA TRP A 47 17.80 14.17 -1.75
C TRP A 47 18.82 14.40 -2.86
N ARG A 48 20.11 14.19 -2.57
CA ARG A 48 21.18 14.30 -3.56
C ARG A 48 21.10 13.19 -4.62
N ALA A 49 20.85 11.95 -4.22
CA ALA A 49 20.80 10.80 -5.13
C ALA A 49 19.60 10.86 -6.09
N LEU A 50 18.45 11.33 -5.60
CA LEU A 50 17.21 11.44 -6.37
C LEU A 50 17.06 12.80 -7.09
N GLY A 51 18.00 13.72 -6.91
CA GLY A 51 17.92 15.08 -7.46
C GLY A 51 16.79 15.92 -6.86
N ILE A 52 16.29 15.55 -5.67
CA ILE A 52 15.24 16.28 -4.96
C ILE A 52 15.90 17.48 -4.28
N THR A 53 15.54 18.68 -4.72
CA THR A 53 16.04 19.94 -4.14
C THR A 53 15.15 20.42 -2.99
N ASP A 54 15.65 21.34 -2.18
CA ASP A 54 14.89 22.03 -1.13
C ASP A 54 13.98 23.15 -1.68
N HIS A 55 13.75 23.18 -3.00
CA HIS A 55 12.89 24.17 -3.63
C HIS A 55 11.43 23.96 -3.21
N GLU A 56 10.79 24.98 -2.64
CA GLU A 56 9.38 24.93 -2.29
C GLU A 56 8.49 25.09 -3.53
N MET A 57 7.37 24.36 -3.56
CA MET A 57 6.42 24.34 -4.66
C MET A 57 5.19 25.18 -4.34
N ASN A 58 4.73 25.96 -5.31
CA ASN A 58 3.37 26.51 -5.27
C ASN A 58 2.32 25.40 -5.53
N TRP A 59 1.05 25.72 -5.35
CA TRP A 59 -0.04 24.74 -5.50
C TRP A 59 -0.08 24.07 -6.88
N ARG A 60 0.25 24.80 -7.96
CA ARG A 60 0.25 24.25 -9.34
C ARG A 60 1.37 23.24 -9.51
N GLN A 61 2.58 23.59 -9.06
CA GLN A 61 3.74 22.71 -9.10
C GLN A 61 3.53 21.45 -8.25
N TYR A 62 2.96 21.62 -7.05
CA TYR A 62 2.66 20.51 -6.15
C TYR A 62 1.61 19.57 -6.75
N LEU A 63 0.53 20.12 -7.30
CA LEU A 63 -0.50 19.35 -8.01
C LEU A 63 0.08 18.61 -9.22
N LEU A 64 0.85 19.29 -10.06
CA LEU A 64 1.47 18.68 -11.24
C LEU A 64 2.43 17.55 -10.86
N ALA A 65 3.25 17.72 -9.81
CA ALA A 65 4.12 16.66 -9.33
C ALA A 65 3.36 15.39 -8.93
N LEU A 66 2.25 15.55 -8.19
CA LEU A 66 1.39 14.42 -7.82
C LEU A 66 0.70 13.80 -9.04
N LEU A 67 0.15 14.60 -9.96
CA LEU A 67 -0.49 14.09 -11.17
C LEU A 67 0.50 13.33 -12.06
N THR A 68 1.71 13.86 -12.24
CA THR A 68 2.76 13.20 -13.01
C THR A 68 3.14 11.85 -12.38
N LEU A 69 3.32 11.78 -11.05
CA LEU A 69 3.59 10.51 -10.38
C LEU A 69 2.48 9.48 -10.63
N ASN A 70 1.22 9.88 -10.49
CA ASN A 70 0.08 8.98 -10.65
C ASN A 70 -0.12 8.54 -12.10
N LEU A 71 0.06 9.42 -13.09
CA LEU A 71 -0.01 9.07 -14.50
C LEU A 71 1.12 8.13 -14.93
N LEU A 72 2.34 8.35 -14.43
CA LEU A 72 3.46 7.43 -14.65
C LEU A 72 3.19 6.07 -13.97
N GLY A 73 2.70 6.08 -12.73
CA GLY A 73 2.32 4.88 -12.00
C GLY A 73 1.25 4.06 -12.74
N LEU A 74 0.25 4.74 -13.31
CA LEU A 74 -0.79 4.16 -14.15
C LEU A 74 -0.20 3.49 -15.39
N GLY A 75 0.63 4.22 -16.15
CA GLY A 75 1.24 3.68 -17.37
C GLY A 75 2.12 2.46 -17.07
N ILE A 76 2.96 2.54 -16.04
CA ILE A 76 3.83 1.43 -15.63
C ILE A 76 3.00 0.22 -15.20
N LEU A 77 1.99 0.41 -14.34
CA LEU A 77 1.17 -0.70 -13.87
C LEU A 77 0.36 -1.32 -15.01
N PHE A 78 -0.21 -0.51 -15.92
CA PHE A 78 -0.92 -1.00 -17.10
C PHE A 78 -0.02 -1.91 -17.94
N CYS A 79 1.18 -1.44 -18.31
CA CYS A 79 2.15 -2.20 -19.09
C CYS A 79 2.56 -3.50 -18.37
N LEU A 80 2.79 -3.42 -17.05
CA LEU A 80 3.15 -4.58 -16.24
C LEU A 80 2.05 -5.66 -16.28
N LEU A 81 0.79 -5.27 -16.10
CA LEU A 81 -0.35 -6.19 -16.12
C LEU A 81 -0.63 -6.76 -17.51
N PHE A 82 -0.48 -5.94 -18.55
CA PHE A 82 -0.71 -6.34 -19.93
C PHE A 82 0.36 -7.34 -20.42
N TRP A 83 1.63 -7.12 -20.06
CA TRP A 83 2.75 -8.02 -20.41
C TRP A 83 3.18 -8.96 -19.28
N GLN A 84 2.29 -9.22 -18.32
CA GLN A 84 2.57 -10.05 -17.14
C GLN A 84 3.22 -11.40 -17.46
N GLU A 85 2.83 -12.03 -18.57
CA GLU A 85 3.32 -13.34 -18.99
C GLU A 85 4.84 -13.37 -19.26
N TRP A 86 5.44 -12.24 -19.65
CA TRP A 86 6.87 -12.12 -19.97
C TRP A 86 7.73 -11.79 -18.74
N LEU A 87 7.10 -11.51 -17.61
CA LEU A 87 7.76 -11.07 -16.39
C LEU A 87 8.13 -12.25 -15.48
N PRO A 88 9.18 -12.13 -14.65
CA PRO A 88 9.59 -13.19 -13.75
C PRO A 88 8.53 -13.45 -12.66
N LEU A 89 8.76 -14.47 -11.81
CA LEU A 89 7.86 -14.82 -10.69
C LEU A 89 6.41 -15.09 -11.13
N ASN A 90 6.27 -15.81 -12.25
CA ASN A 90 4.99 -16.31 -12.75
C ASN A 90 4.95 -17.86 -12.73
N PRO A 91 4.91 -18.50 -11.54
CA PRO A 91 4.99 -19.96 -11.44
C PRO A 91 3.81 -20.69 -12.09
N GLN A 92 2.67 -20.00 -12.25
CA GLN A 92 1.46 -20.55 -12.86
C GLN A 92 1.36 -20.27 -14.38
N GLN A 93 2.36 -19.59 -14.97
CA GLN A 93 2.36 -19.21 -16.39
C GLN A 93 1.07 -18.48 -16.81
N LEU A 94 0.59 -17.58 -15.95
CA LEU A 94 -0.63 -16.81 -16.21
C LEU A 94 -0.40 -15.84 -17.37
N PRO A 95 -1.36 -15.74 -18.32
CA PRO A 95 -1.23 -14.84 -19.45
C PRO A 95 -1.28 -13.37 -19.01
N GLY A 96 -0.95 -12.48 -19.95
CA GLY A 96 -1.25 -11.05 -19.83
C GLY A 96 -2.75 -10.78 -19.68
N LEU A 97 -3.10 -9.71 -18.96
CA LEU A 97 -4.50 -9.29 -18.82
C LEU A 97 -5.00 -8.69 -20.15
N SER A 98 -6.30 -8.81 -20.41
CA SER A 98 -6.93 -8.06 -21.50
C SER A 98 -6.78 -6.56 -21.28
N TRP A 99 -6.77 -5.77 -22.36
CA TRP A 99 -6.49 -4.32 -22.30
C TRP A 99 -7.44 -3.58 -21.33
N ASP A 100 -8.72 -3.96 -21.32
CA ASP A 100 -9.77 -3.36 -20.50
C ASP A 100 -9.60 -3.71 -19.01
N LEU A 101 -9.25 -4.98 -18.71
CA LEU A 101 -9.00 -5.43 -17.35
C LEU A 101 -7.70 -4.85 -16.78
N ALA A 102 -6.65 -4.78 -17.60
CA ALA A 102 -5.37 -4.16 -17.24
C ALA A 102 -5.57 -2.67 -16.94
N LEU A 103 -6.32 -1.95 -17.79
CA LEU A 103 -6.63 -0.53 -17.59
C LEU A 103 -7.48 -0.31 -16.33
N ASN A 104 -8.57 -1.08 -16.18
CA ASN A 104 -9.43 -0.98 -15.00
C ASN A 104 -8.64 -1.21 -13.71
N THR A 105 -7.81 -2.26 -13.68
CA THR A 105 -6.98 -2.61 -12.51
C THR A 105 -5.92 -1.54 -12.24
N ALA A 106 -5.27 -1.02 -13.28
CA ALA A 106 -4.28 0.04 -13.12
C ALA A 106 -4.89 1.32 -12.54
N VAL A 107 -5.99 1.80 -13.13
CA VAL A 107 -6.73 2.98 -12.63
C VAL A 107 -7.18 2.73 -11.19
N SER A 108 -7.73 1.56 -10.92
CA SER A 108 -8.25 1.17 -9.62
C SER A 108 -7.20 1.27 -8.50
N PHE A 109 -5.98 0.78 -8.73
CA PHE A 109 -4.90 0.82 -7.72
C PHE A 109 -4.26 2.21 -7.59
N VAL A 110 -4.05 2.93 -8.69
CA VAL A 110 -3.49 4.30 -8.67
C VAL A 110 -4.45 5.26 -7.96
N THR A 111 -5.76 5.08 -8.14
CA THR A 111 -6.79 5.91 -7.49
C THR A 111 -7.09 5.51 -6.05
N ASN A 112 -6.33 4.58 -5.45
CA ASN A 112 -6.55 4.05 -4.10
C ASN A 112 -7.96 3.43 -3.90
N THR A 113 -8.62 3.01 -4.99
CA THR A 113 -9.95 2.37 -4.92
C THR A 113 -9.79 0.87 -4.73
N ASN A 114 -8.89 0.29 -5.51
CA ASN A 114 -8.60 -1.14 -5.58
C ASN A 114 -9.87 -2.00 -5.74
N TRP A 115 -10.78 -1.51 -6.58
CA TRP A 115 -11.78 -2.34 -7.26
C TRP A 115 -11.13 -3.58 -7.90
N GLN A 116 -11.83 -4.70 -7.80
CA GLN A 116 -11.39 -6.00 -8.33
C GLN A 116 -12.52 -6.60 -9.14
N ALA A 117 -12.32 -6.67 -10.46
CA ALA A 117 -13.18 -7.40 -11.39
C ALA A 117 -12.55 -8.75 -11.79
N TYR A 118 -11.61 -9.25 -10.98
CA TYR A 118 -10.82 -10.45 -11.24
C TYR A 118 -10.61 -11.26 -9.96
N SER A 119 -10.23 -12.53 -10.13
CA SER A 119 -9.83 -13.41 -9.05
C SER A 119 -8.30 -13.45 -8.98
N GLY A 120 -7.73 -12.92 -7.89
CA GLY A 120 -6.29 -12.65 -7.82
C GLY A 120 -5.42 -13.91 -7.95
N GLU A 121 -5.86 -15.04 -7.40
CA GLU A 121 -5.19 -16.35 -7.48
C GLU A 121 -5.17 -16.97 -8.89
N SER A 122 -6.04 -16.53 -9.80
CA SER A 122 -6.16 -17.11 -11.14
C SER A 122 -5.82 -16.11 -12.25
N THR A 123 -5.69 -14.82 -11.93
CA THR A 123 -5.48 -13.75 -12.91
C THR A 123 -4.12 -13.09 -12.80
N LEU A 124 -3.56 -12.94 -11.60
CA LEU A 124 -2.34 -12.16 -11.37
C LEU A 124 -1.14 -13.02 -10.98
N SER A 125 0.01 -12.74 -11.59
CA SER A 125 1.30 -13.32 -11.21
C SER A 125 1.81 -12.68 -9.91
N TYR A 126 2.79 -13.34 -9.28
CA TYR A 126 3.39 -12.79 -8.06
C TYR A 126 4.13 -11.49 -8.32
N PHE A 127 4.74 -11.35 -9.50
CA PHE A 127 5.41 -10.10 -9.87
C PHE A 127 4.41 -8.95 -10.01
N SER A 128 3.25 -9.17 -10.63
CA SER A 128 2.20 -8.16 -10.71
C SER A 128 1.68 -7.73 -9.35
N GLN A 129 1.44 -8.69 -8.46
CA GLN A 129 1.00 -8.41 -7.08
C GLN A 129 2.06 -7.62 -6.29
N MET A 130 3.34 -8.01 -6.43
CA MET A 130 4.44 -7.45 -5.63
C MET A 130 4.99 -6.13 -6.21
N ALA A 131 5.41 -6.12 -7.47
CA ALA A 131 6.05 -4.97 -8.10
C ALA A 131 5.05 -3.98 -8.73
N GLY A 132 3.82 -4.43 -9.00
CA GLY A 132 2.76 -3.58 -9.51
C GLY A 132 1.83 -3.09 -8.40
N LEU A 133 0.98 -3.99 -7.92
CA LEU A 133 -0.13 -3.65 -7.02
C LEU A 133 0.34 -3.15 -5.65
N THR A 134 1.32 -3.81 -5.03
CA THR A 134 1.85 -3.39 -3.73
C THR A 134 2.54 -2.03 -3.83
N VAL A 135 3.28 -1.76 -4.91
CA VAL A 135 3.89 -0.44 -5.15
C VAL A 135 2.82 0.64 -5.25
N GLN A 136 1.75 0.40 -6.02
CA GLN A 136 0.65 1.37 -6.09
C GLN A 136 -0.07 1.55 -4.76
N ASN A 137 -0.19 0.51 -3.93
CA ASN A 137 -0.79 0.65 -2.60
C ASN A 137 -0.02 1.63 -1.69
N PHE A 138 1.30 1.73 -1.86
CA PHE A 138 2.11 2.73 -1.17
C PHE A 138 1.96 4.12 -1.80
N LEU A 139 2.10 4.21 -3.12
CA LEU A 139 2.13 5.51 -3.82
C LEU A 139 0.77 6.22 -3.81
N SER A 140 -0.33 5.48 -3.93
CA SER A 140 -1.69 6.02 -3.89
C SER A 140 -2.02 6.56 -2.48
N ALA A 141 -1.68 5.80 -1.44
CA ALA A 141 -1.82 6.23 -0.05
C ALA A 141 -0.93 7.44 0.27
N ALA A 142 0.34 7.41 -0.16
CA ALA A 142 1.28 8.51 0.02
C ALA A 142 0.80 9.79 -0.68
N THR A 143 0.24 9.67 -1.89
CA THR A 143 -0.37 10.80 -2.62
C THR A 143 -1.51 11.41 -1.81
N GLY A 144 -2.44 10.61 -1.29
CA GLY A 144 -3.55 11.10 -0.47
C GLY A 144 -3.08 11.85 0.79
N ILE A 145 -2.10 11.29 1.49
CA ILE A 145 -1.49 11.93 2.67
C ILE A 145 -0.76 13.23 2.27
N ALA A 146 -0.03 13.25 1.15
CA ALA A 146 0.68 14.43 0.66
C ALA A 146 -0.29 15.58 0.29
N VAL A 147 -1.47 15.28 -0.25
CA VAL A 147 -2.52 16.29 -0.48
C VAL A 147 -3.00 16.89 0.84
N VAL A 148 -3.25 16.05 1.85
CA VAL A 148 -3.65 16.51 3.19
C VAL A 148 -2.53 17.32 3.86
N PHE A 149 -1.26 16.95 3.69
CA PHE A 149 -0.12 17.74 4.17
C PHE A 149 -0.13 19.14 3.57
N ALA A 150 -0.28 19.25 2.25
CA ALA A 150 -0.37 20.53 1.57
C ALA A 150 -1.56 21.37 2.06
N LEU A 151 -2.73 20.75 2.28
CA LEU A 151 -3.91 21.41 2.82
C LEU A 151 -3.68 21.94 4.24
N ILE A 152 -3.12 21.13 5.13
CA ILE A 152 -2.80 21.56 6.51
C ILE A 152 -1.77 22.70 6.49
N ARG A 153 -0.74 22.63 5.63
CA ARG A 153 0.21 23.72 5.44
C ARG A 153 -0.46 25.01 4.97
N ALA A 154 -1.44 24.93 4.08
CA ALA A 154 -2.19 26.10 3.63
C ALA A 154 -2.98 26.78 4.77
N PHE A 155 -3.46 26.03 5.76
CA PHE A 155 -4.12 26.61 6.95
C PHE A 155 -3.14 27.18 7.97
N THR A 156 -1.98 26.54 8.14
CA THR A 156 -1.02 26.89 9.21
C THR A 156 -0.05 27.99 8.81
N ARG A 157 0.37 28.05 7.54
CA ARG A 157 1.31 29.06 7.04
C ARG A 157 0.57 30.36 6.71
N GLN A 158 1.14 31.50 7.11
CA GLN A 158 0.56 32.83 6.92
C GLN A 158 1.31 33.58 5.81
N ASN A 159 0.59 34.22 4.88
CA ASN A 159 1.14 35.09 3.82
C ASN A 159 2.23 34.45 2.94
N VAL A 160 2.13 33.15 2.64
CA VAL A 160 3.04 32.45 1.72
C VAL A 160 2.31 31.90 0.50
N HIS A 161 3.04 31.72 -0.61
CA HIS A 161 2.50 31.17 -1.86
C HIS A 161 2.92 29.71 -2.12
N THR A 162 3.49 29.04 -1.13
CA THR A 162 4.14 27.72 -1.25
C THR A 162 3.64 26.71 -0.22
N LEU A 163 3.66 25.43 -0.60
CA LEU A 163 3.08 24.31 0.16
C LEU A 163 4.12 23.25 0.57
N GLY A 164 5.41 23.57 0.50
CA GLY A 164 6.51 22.62 0.70
C GLY A 164 6.88 21.89 -0.61
N ASN A 165 7.39 20.66 -0.54
CA ASN A 165 7.87 19.94 -1.71
C ASN A 165 7.24 18.53 -1.78
N ALA A 166 6.45 18.29 -2.83
CA ALA A 166 5.69 17.04 -2.99
C ALA A 166 6.60 15.80 -3.02
N TRP A 167 7.77 15.87 -3.66
CA TRP A 167 8.70 14.75 -3.74
C TRP A 167 9.28 14.39 -2.37
N GLN A 168 9.63 15.39 -1.56
CA GLN A 168 10.09 15.15 -0.19
C GLN A 168 8.99 14.52 0.66
N ASP A 169 7.75 14.99 0.53
CA ASP A 169 6.61 14.44 1.26
C ASP A 169 6.33 13.00 0.87
N LEU A 170 6.24 12.70 -0.43
CA LEU A 170 6.03 11.35 -0.95
C LEU A 170 7.10 10.36 -0.44
N VAL A 171 8.37 10.75 -0.48
CA VAL A 171 9.48 9.92 0.00
C VAL A 171 9.40 9.73 1.53
N ARG A 172 9.19 10.80 2.30
CA ARG A 172 9.10 10.73 3.77
C ARG A 172 7.90 9.90 4.24
N ILE A 173 6.74 10.11 3.64
CA ILE A 173 5.52 9.35 3.94
C ILE A 173 5.73 7.88 3.62
N THR A 174 6.28 7.57 2.44
CA THR A 174 6.48 6.17 2.02
C THR A 174 7.52 5.48 2.89
N LEU A 175 8.72 6.06 3.04
CA LEU A 175 9.85 5.40 3.68
C LEU A 175 9.77 5.41 5.20
N TRP A 176 9.30 6.49 5.83
CA TRP A 176 9.37 6.65 7.28
C TRP A 176 8.04 6.46 8.00
N ILE A 177 6.92 6.42 7.28
CA ILE A 177 5.60 6.16 7.85
C ILE A 177 5.05 4.84 7.35
N LEU A 178 4.73 4.74 6.06
CA LEU A 178 4.02 3.60 5.51
C LEU A 178 4.87 2.32 5.57
N PHE A 179 6.12 2.37 5.10
CA PHE A 179 6.98 1.19 5.02
C PHE A 179 7.26 0.55 6.39
N PRO A 180 7.76 1.27 7.42
CA PRO A 180 8.08 0.65 8.70
C PRO A 180 6.84 0.13 9.43
N VAL A 181 5.72 0.85 9.37
CA VAL A 181 4.48 0.40 10.00
C VAL A 181 3.91 -0.82 9.26
N ALA A 182 3.91 -0.80 7.92
CA ALA A 182 3.49 -1.95 7.13
C ALA A 182 4.40 -3.17 7.35
N LEU A 183 5.71 -2.98 7.53
CA LEU A 183 6.65 -4.06 7.83
C LEU A 183 6.30 -4.74 9.16
N ILE A 184 6.05 -3.96 10.22
CA ILE A 184 5.65 -4.50 11.54
C ILE A 184 4.33 -5.27 11.42
N ILE A 185 3.34 -4.71 10.72
CA ILE A 185 2.05 -5.38 10.51
C ILE A 185 2.22 -6.67 9.68
N ALA A 186 3.05 -6.65 8.64
CA ALA A 186 3.31 -7.83 7.80
C ALA A 186 3.98 -8.95 8.60
N LEU A 187 4.99 -8.62 9.43
CA LEU A 187 5.65 -9.60 10.30
C LEU A 187 4.67 -10.20 11.33
N PHE A 188 3.79 -9.37 11.89
CA PHE A 188 2.71 -9.86 12.74
C PHE A 188 1.78 -10.81 11.98
N PHE A 189 1.37 -10.47 10.76
CA PHE A 189 0.55 -11.36 9.93
C PHE A 189 1.24 -12.68 9.60
N ILE A 190 2.54 -12.66 9.30
CA ILE A 190 3.33 -13.88 9.07
C ILE A 190 3.33 -14.76 10.33
N GLN A 191 3.58 -14.17 11.49
CA GLN A 191 3.58 -14.88 12.77
C GLN A 191 2.20 -15.48 13.09
N GLN A 192 1.12 -14.88 12.61
CA GLN A 192 -0.24 -15.39 12.77
C GLN A 192 -0.59 -16.48 11.75
N GLY A 193 0.19 -16.66 10.68
CA GLY A 193 -0.01 -17.70 9.66
C GLY A 193 -0.36 -17.21 8.26
N VAL A 194 -0.26 -15.90 7.99
CA VAL A 194 -0.46 -15.36 6.63
C VAL A 194 0.74 -15.68 5.73
N PRO A 195 0.54 -16.23 4.51
CA PRO A 195 1.63 -16.58 3.62
C PRO A 195 2.48 -15.38 3.21
N GLN A 196 3.80 -15.60 3.17
CA GLN A 196 4.76 -14.68 2.60
C GLN A 196 5.91 -15.47 1.97
N ASN A 197 5.70 -15.97 0.75
CA ASN A 197 6.70 -16.76 0.03
C ASN A 197 6.56 -16.57 -1.49
N LEU A 198 7.47 -17.17 -2.26
CA LEU A 198 7.44 -17.18 -3.72
C LEU A 198 7.32 -18.61 -4.28
N SER A 199 6.83 -19.56 -3.48
CA SER A 199 6.68 -20.95 -3.92
C SER A 199 5.55 -21.08 -4.94
N ALA A 200 5.66 -22.06 -5.83
CA ALA A 200 4.55 -22.46 -6.69
C ALA A 200 3.33 -22.91 -5.86
N TYR A 201 2.17 -23.01 -6.52
CA TYR A 201 0.95 -23.46 -5.84
C TYR A 201 1.13 -24.90 -5.34
N GLN A 202 0.69 -25.14 -4.12
CA GLN A 202 0.94 -26.40 -3.44
C GLN A 202 -0.22 -27.37 -3.64
N PRO A 203 -0.02 -28.52 -4.28
CA PRO A 203 -1.05 -29.54 -4.38
C PRO A 203 -1.25 -30.19 -3.01
N ILE A 204 -2.50 -30.29 -2.57
CA ILE A 204 -2.90 -31.00 -1.35
C ILE A 204 -3.96 -32.05 -1.67
N THR A 205 -3.90 -33.18 -0.96
CA THR A 205 -4.97 -34.16 -0.94
C THR A 205 -5.64 -34.07 0.42
N THR A 206 -6.94 -33.79 0.45
CA THR A 206 -7.70 -33.65 1.69
C THR A 206 -7.86 -35.00 2.38
N LEU A 207 -8.32 -34.99 3.64
CA LEU A 207 -8.63 -36.22 4.39
C LEU A 207 -9.69 -37.09 3.70
N GLU A 208 -10.57 -36.47 2.91
CA GLU A 208 -11.60 -37.14 2.10
C GLU A 208 -11.07 -37.64 0.75
N GLY A 209 -9.78 -37.43 0.46
CA GLY A 209 -9.15 -37.82 -0.80
C GLY A 209 -9.33 -36.82 -1.96
N ALA A 210 -9.96 -35.66 -1.72
CA ALA A 210 -10.14 -34.64 -2.76
C ALA A 210 -8.81 -33.92 -3.04
N LYS A 211 -8.51 -33.64 -4.32
CA LYS A 211 -7.34 -32.85 -4.70
C LYS A 211 -7.69 -31.36 -4.72
N GLN A 212 -6.88 -30.55 -4.05
CA GLN A 212 -7.00 -29.10 -4.08
C GLN A 212 -5.62 -28.48 -4.35
N LEU A 213 -5.62 -27.27 -4.90
CA LEU A 213 -4.40 -26.51 -5.20
C LEU A 213 -4.40 -25.25 -4.33
N LEU A 214 -3.48 -25.19 -3.36
CA LEU A 214 -3.37 -24.05 -2.45
C LEU A 214 -2.62 -22.90 -3.11
N PRO A 215 -3.24 -21.73 -3.27
CA PRO A 215 -2.55 -20.58 -3.81
C PRO A 215 -1.57 -20.01 -2.78
N MET A 216 -0.35 -19.77 -3.24
CA MET A 216 0.78 -19.23 -2.44
C MET A 216 1.08 -17.79 -2.86
N GLY A 217 2.14 -17.18 -2.29
CA GLY A 217 2.61 -15.86 -2.72
C GLY A 217 2.96 -14.90 -1.57
N PRO A 218 3.40 -13.67 -1.92
CA PRO A 218 3.78 -12.64 -0.95
C PRO A 218 2.56 -11.88 -0.40
N VAL A 219 1.68 -12.60 0.31
CA VAL A 219 0.37 -12.09 0.74
C VAL A 219 0.48 -11.10 1.90
N ALA A 220 1.27 -11.42 2.92
CA ALA A 220 1.35 -10.63 4.15
C ALA A 220 1.83 -9.19 3.92
N SER A 221 2.82 -9.00 3.04
CA SER A 221 3.34 -7.67 2.69
C SER A 221 2.28 -6.80 2.01
N GLN A 222 1.51 -7.37 1.09
CA GLN A 222 0.45 -6.64 0.40
C GLN A 222 -0.73 -6.35 1.32
N GLU A 223 -1.10 -7.31 2.18
CA GLU A 223 -2.21 -7.16 3.13
C GLU A 223 -1.91 -6.07 4.18
N ALA A 224 -0.66 -5.95 4.63
CA ALA A 224 -0.26 -4.93 5.59
C ALA A 224 -0.42 -3.51 5.03
N ILE A 225 0.17 -3.21 3.86
CA ILE A 225 0.01 -1.89 3.24
C ILE A 225 -1.43 -1.66 2.77
N LYS A 226 -2.16 -2.72 2.39
CA LYS A 226 -3.56 -2.61 2.02
C LYS A 226 -4.37 -2.03 3.18
N MET A 227 -4.27 -2.66 4.35
CA MET A 227 -5.00 -2.24 5.55
C MET A 227 -4.54 -0.87 6.05
N LEU A 228 -3.23 -0.61 6.06
CA LEU A 228 -2.66 0.66 6.54
C LEU A 228 -3.00 1.85 5.62
N GLY A 229 -2.83 1.67 4.32
CA GLY A 229 -3.07 2.70 3.31
C GLY A 229 -4.54 2.83 2.90
N THR A 230 -5.44 2.08 3.55
CA THR A 230 -6.89 2.04 3.25
C THR A 230 -7.20 1.63 1.80
N ASN A 231 -6.32 0.82 1.22
CA ASN A 231 -6.51 0.27 -0.12
C ASN A 231 -7.55 -0.87 -0.06
N GLY A 232 -8.43 -0.99 -1.06
CA GLY A 232 -9.49 -2.03 -1.06
C GLY A 232 -9.10 -3.42 -1.61
N GLY A 233 -7.88 -3.60 -2.13
CA GLY A 233 -7.51 -4.69 -3.04
C GLY A 233 -6.83 -5.87 -2.36
N GLY A 234 -7.43 -7.05 -2.43
CA GLY A 234 -6.87 -8.28 -1.89
C GLY A 234 -5.97 -9.08 -2.84
N PHE A 235 -5.05 -9.87 -2.28
CA PHE A 235 -4.23 -10.80 -3.07
C PHE A 235 -5.09 -11.90 -3.75
N PHE A 236 -6.11 -12.39 -3.05
CA PHE A 236 -7.12 -13.34 -3.51
C PHE A 236 -8.49 -12.69 -3.74
N ASN A 237 -9.38 -13.36 -4.45
CA ASN A 237 -10.76 -12.91 -4.70
C ASN A 237 -11.54 -12.63 -3.39
N ALA A 238 -11.43 -13.53 -2.40
CA ALA A 238 -11.99 -13.31 -1.08
C ALA A 238 -11.19 -12.24 -0.32
N LYS A 239 -11.67 -10.99 -0.33
CA LYS A 239 -10.93 -9.81 0.18
C LYS A 239 -10.60 -9.81 1.68
N LEU A 240 -11.41 -10.50 2.52
CA LEU A 240 -11.33 -10.45 4.00
C LEU A 240 -11.56 -11.80 4.72
N PHE A 241 -11.99 -12.86 4.03
CA PHE A 241 -12.51 -14.10 4.64
C PHE A 241 -11.74 -15.38 4.26
N ALA A 242 -10.64 -15.29 3.52
CA ALA A 242 -9.77 -16.45 3.39
C ALA A 242 -9.11 -16.73 4.76
N PRO A 243 -9.19 -17.96 5.32
CA PRO A 243 -8.52 -18.33 6.57
C PRO A 243 -7.02 -17.97 6.56
N VAL A 244 -6.45 -18.02 5.36
CA VAL A 244 -5.08 -17.65 5.00
C VAL A 244 -4.74 -16.16 5.28
N ARG A 245 -5.71 -15.25 5.36
CA ARG A 245 -5.48 -13.82 5.67
C ARG A 245 -5.83 -13.40 7.10
N LYS A 246 -6.78 -14.10 7.72
CA LYS A 246 -7.23 -13.84 9.11
C LYS A 246 -7.39 -15.18 9.83
N PRO A 247 -6.30 -15.74 10.36
CA PRO A 247 -6.34 -17.05 11.00
C PRO A 247 -7.15 -17.09 12.32
N HIS A 248 -7.50 -15.93 12.89
CA HIS A 248 -8.02 -15.84 14.28
C HIS A 248 -9.50 -15.41 14.42
N ARG A 249 -10.27 -15.30 13.32
CA ARG A 249 -11.73 -15.07 13.41
C ARG A 249 -12.49 -16.01 12.49
N ALA A 250 -12.45 -17.29 12.85
CA ALA A 250 -13.35 -18.32 12.36
C ALA A 250 -14.01 -19.00 13.56
N HIS A 251 -14.81 -18.26 14.32
CA HIS A 251 -15.79 -18.77 15.30
C HIS A 251 -16.93 -17.77 15.43
#